data_AF-A0A345E8C2-F1
#
_entry.id   AF-A0A345E8C2-F1
#
_cell.length_a   1.000
_cell.length_b   1.000
_cell.length_c   1.000
_cell.angle_alpha   90.00
_cell.angle_beta   90.00
_cell.angle_gamma   90.00
#
_symmetry.space_group_name_H-M   'P 1'
#
loop_
_entity.id
_entity.type
_entity.pdbx_description
1 polymer ?
#
loop_
_entity_poly.entity_id
_entity_poly.type
_entity_poly.pdbx_seq_one_letter_code
_entity_poly.pdbx_strand_id
1 'polypeptide(L)'
;MEDLEYYSESEISTEFIPGGSIMNFVPGGSEVESGIFGKKIENGEYIGLVRMWAGDRRMDWKLRVKDQELEEKREFYFNGEQFSSRGWESSWGSWDWGIVKVEGTMHSLKSFIELHLEQASYDEINDIWWQEYQEHY
;
A
#
# COMPACT_ATOMS: atom_id res chain seq x y z
N MET A 1 -14.25 -0.62 27.95
CA MET A 1 -13.60 -0.43 26.65
C MET A 1 -12.13 -0.37 26.99
N GLU A 2 -11.34 -1.35 26.60
CA GLU A 2 -9.89 -1.25 26.79
C GLU A 2 -9.40 -0.15 25.85
N ASP A 3 -8.80 0.89 26.42
CA ASP A 3 -8.13 1.94 25.64
C ASP A 3 -6.91 1.28 24.99
N LEU A 4 -7.09 0.77 23.77
CA LEU A 4 -6.00 0.23 22.98
C LEU A 4 -5.00 1.36 22.72
N GLU A 5 -3.78 1.21 23.25
CA GLU A 5 -2.75 2.26 23.20
C GLU A 5 -2.39 2.62 21.75
N TYR A 6 -2.18 3.90 21.46
CA TYR A 6 -1.60 4.33 20.18
C TYR A 6 -0.14 3.90 20.12
N TYR A 7 0.25 3.24 19.03
CA TYR A 7 1.66 2.91 18.80
C TYR A 7 2.41 4.15 18.33
N SER A 8 3.58 4.38 18.92
CA SER A 8 4.48 5.43 18.48
C SER A 8 5.05 5.13 17.09
N GLU A 9 5.53 6.17 16.40
CA GLU A 9 6.20 6.05 15.10
C GLU A 9 7.31 4.97 15.09
N SER A 10 8.09 4.87 16.17
CA SER A 10 9.16 3.87 16.29
C SER A 10 8.69 2.42 16.38
N GLU A 11 7.40 2.19 16.65
CA GLU A 11 6.80 0.86 16.79
C GLU A 11 6.11 0.41 15.50
N ILE A 12 5.92 1.31 14.54
CA ILE A 12 5.30 1.01 13.25
C ILE A 12 6.38 0.59 12.27
N SER A 13 6.18 -0.57 11.66
CA SER A 13 7.01 -1.08 10.59
C SER A 13 6.27 -1.03 9.26
N THR A 14 6.99 -0.72 8.19
CA THR A 14 6.45 -0.69 6.83
C THR A 14 7.32 -1.50 5.87
N GLU A 15 6.69 -2.19 4.93
CA GLU A 15 7.38 -2.96 3.89
C GLU A 15 6.60 -2.90 2.58
N PHE A 16 7.29 -2.62 1.47
CA PHE A 16 6.72 -2.83 0.14
C PHE A 16 7.03 -4.25 -0.34
N ILE A 17 5.97 -5.01 -0.60
CA ILE A 17 6.03 -6.38 -1.11
C ILE A 17 5.59 -6.34 -2.59
N PRO A 18 6.54 -6.47 -3.53
CA PRO A 18 6.24 -6.46 -4.95
C PRO A 18 5.38 -7.66 -5.37
N GLY A 19 4.45 -7.44 -6.31
CA GLY A 19 3.55 -8.45 -6.87
C GLY A 19 4.00 -8.94 -8.25
N GLY A 20 3.98 -10.26 -8.47
CA GLY A 20 4.32 -10.85 -9.78
C GLY A 20 5.78 -11.28 -9.91
N SER A 21 6.28 -11.38 -11.15
CA SER A 21 7.61 -11.90 -11.51
C SER A 21 8.78 -10.95 -11.14
N ILE A 22 8.61 -10.14 -10.10
CA ILE A 22 9.63 -9.24 -9.57
C ILE A 22 10.58 -10.12 -8.75
N MET A 23 11.54 -10.73 -9.44
CA MET A 23 12.44 -11.69 -8.80
C MET A 23 13.48 -11.03 -7.89
N ASN A 24 13.74 -9.73 -8.04
CA ASN A 24 14.65 -8.98 -7.17
C ASN A 24 14.28 -7.50 -7.10
N PHE A 25 13.95 -7.02 -5.91
CA PHE A 25 14.02 -5.60 -5.57
C PHE A 25 15.42 -5.35 -5.00
N VAL A 26 16.27 -4.57 -5.68
CA VAL A 26 17.62 -4.24 -5.21
C VAL A 26 17.62 -2.82 -4.63
N PRO A 27 17.71 -2.65 -3.30
CA PRO A 27 17.81 -1.34 -2.68
C PRO A 27 19.06 -0.59 -3.19
N GLY A 28 18.89 0.62 -3.71
CA GLY A 28 19.98 1.46 -4.22
C GLY A 28 20.44 1.14 -5.66
N GLY A 29 19.78 0.21 -6.36
CA GLY A 29 19.98 0.01 -7.80
C GLY A 29 19.14 0.98 -8.63
N SER A 30 19.61 1.35 -9.82
CA SER A 30 18.74 1.94 -10.83
C SER A 30 17.64 0.95 -11.16
N GLU A 31 16.38 1.40 -11.20
CA GLU A 31 15.28 0.63 -11.76
C GLU A 31 15.70 0.15 -13.16
N VAL A 32 16.00 -1.14 -13.27
CA VAL A 32 16.45 -1.72 -14.54
C VAL A 32 15.32 -1.53 -15.54
N GLU A 33 15.67 -1.11 -16.75
CA GLU A 33 14.86 -0.74 -17.92
C GLU A 33 13.70 -1.71 -18.32
N SER A 34 13.51 -2.80 -17.58
CA SER A 34 12.34 -3.67 -17.65
C SER A 34 11.30 -3.21 -16.63
N GLY A 35 10.25 -2.52 -17.09
CA GLY A 35 9.14 -2.07 -16.26
C GLY A 35 8.59 -3.16 -15.32
N ILE A 36 7.96 -2.74 -14.24
CA ILE A 36 7.37 -3.62 -13.25
C ILE A 36 6.17 -4.35 -13.89
N PHE A 37 6.38 -5.58 -14.37
CA PHE A 37 5.31 -6.44 -14.86
C PHE A 37 4.59 -7.06 -13.66
N GLY A 38 3.48 -6.46 -13.26
CA GLY A 38 2.63 -6.99 -12.22
C GLY A 38 2.02 -8.33 -12.61
N LYS A 39 1.42 -9.00 -11.64
CA LYS A 39 0.68 -10.25 -11.86
C LYS A 39 -0.69 -9.94 -12.44
N LYS A 40 -0.99 -10.41 -13.65
CA LYS A 40 -2.36 -10.35 -14.19
C LYS A 40 -3.35 -11.03 -13.24
N ILE A 41 -4.41 -10.32 -12.89
CA ILE A 41 -5.54 -10.79 -12.09
C ILE A 41 -6.83 -10.57 -12.88
N GLU A 42 -7.94 -11.16 -12.44
CA GLU A 42 -9.24 -11.09 -13.13
C GLU A 42 -9.69 -9.65 -13.44
N ASN A 43 -9.28 -8.69 -12.61
CA ASN A 43 -9.70 -7.29 -12.69
C ASN A 43 -8.50 -6.33 -12.71
N GLY A 44 -7.50 -6.60 -13.55
CA GLY A 44 -6.35 -5.71 -13.76
C GLY A 44 -5.00 -6.41 -13.57
N GLU A 45 -3.99 -5.65 -13.21
CA GLU A 45 -2.62 -6.12 -13.00
C GLU A 45 -2.19 -5.76 -11.58
N TYR A 46 -2.00 -6.76 -10.73
CA TYR A 46 -1.56 -6.57 -9.35
C TYR A 46 -0.07 -6.27 -9.31
N ILE A 47 0.30 -5.10 -8.78
CA ILE A 47 1.69 -4.62 -8.81
C ILE A 47 2.42 -4.89 -7.48
N GLY A 48 1.69 -4.94 -6.37
CA GLY A 48 2.29 -5.18 -5.05
C GLY A 48 1.39 -4.72 -3.91
N LEU A 49 1.92 -4.77 -2.70
CA LEU A 49 1.27 -4.20 -1.52
C LEU A 49 2.28 -3.48 -0.64
N VAL A 50 1.82 -2.44 0.03
CA VAL A 50 2.50 -1.82 1.15
C VAL A 50 1.88 -2.39 2.43
N ARG A 51 2.68 -3.07 3.24
CA ARG A 51 2.26 -3.60 4.53
C ARG A 51 2.73 -2.67 5.63
N MET A 52 1.79 -2.30 6.51
CA MET A 52 2.04 -1.52 7.71
C MET A 52 1.62 -2.36 8.92
N TRP A 53 2.44 -2.46 9.95
CA TRP A 53 2.10 -3.22 11.15
C TRP A 53 2.73 -2.64 12.42
N ALA A 54 2.04 -2.82 13.54
CA ALA A 54 2.50 -2.49 14.88
C ALA A 54 1.83 -3.43 15.87
N GLY A 55 2.62 -4.22 16.60
CA GLY A 55 2.10 -5.22 17.54
C GLY A 55 1.12 -6.21 16.89
N ASP A 56 -0.13 -6.17 17.34
CA ASP A 56 -1.24 -7.00 16.87
C ASP A 56 -2.03 -6.39 15.69
N ARG A 57 -1.70 -5.16 15.29
CA ARG A 57 -2.37 -4.42 14.21
C ARG A 57 -1.60 -4.57 12.91
N ARG A 58 -2.34 -4.77 11.82
CA ARG A 58 -1.78 -4.70 10.46
C ARG A 58 -2.77 -4.10 9.49
N MET A 59 -2.25 -3.32 8.55
CA MET A 59 -2.94 -2.85 7.36
C MET A 59 -2.14 -3.26 6.13
N ASP A 60 -2.79 -3.95 5.19
CA ASP A 60 -2.23 -4.22 3.87
C ASP A 60 -2.89 -3.30 2.85
N TRP A 61 -2.08 -2.43 2.25
CA TRP A 61 -2.47 -1.54 1.16
C TRP A 61 -2.04 -2.12 -0.18
N LYS A 62 -2.98 -2.76 -0.88
CA LYS A 62 -2.76 -3.44 -2.15
C LYS A 62 -2.92 -2.47 -3.31
N LEU A 63 -2.02 -2.60 -4.30
CA LEU A 63 -1.97 -1.76 -5.49
C LEU A 63 -2.20 -2.61 -6.74
N ARG A 64 -3.03 -2.12 -7.65
CA ARG A 64 -3.20 -2.70 -9.00
C ARG A 64 -3.33 -1.62 -10.05
N VAL A 65 -3.09 -2.01 -11.30
CA VAL A 65 -3.44 -1.21 -12.47
C VAL A 65 -4.67 -1.78 -13.14
N LYS A 66 -5.62 -0.89 -13.44
CA LYS A 66 -6.78 -1.22 -14.24
C LYS A 66 -7.07 -0.05 -15.18
N ASP A 67 -7.22 -0.33 -16.47
CA ASP A 67 -7.51 0.70 -17.48
C ASP A 67 -6.52 1.89 -17.47
N GLN A 68 -5.24 1.62 -17.20
CA GLN A 68 -4.15 2.63 -17.02
C GLN A 68 -4.32 3.55 -15.80
N GLU A 69 -5.18 3.20 -14.86
CA GLU A 69 -5.33 3.89 -13.58
C GLU A 69 -4.75 3.03 -12.45
N LEU A 70 -4.06 3.69 -11.51
CA LEU A 70 -3.60 3.06 -10.28
C LEU A 70 -4.77 3.01 -9.29
N GLU A 71 -5.20 1.78 -8.97
CA GLU A 71 -6.24 1.52 -7.99
C GLU A 71 -5.64 0.91 -6.73
N GLU A 72 -6.29 1.20 -5.61
CA GLU A 72 -5.92 0.66 -4.31
C GLU A 72 -6.99 -0.20 -3.68
N LYS A 73 -6.57 -1.08 -2.77
CA LYS A 73 -7.45 -1.79 -1.86
C LYS A 73 -6.80 -1.85 -0.48
N ARG A 74 -7.55 -1.55 0.57
CA ARG A 74 -7.05 -1.62 1.96
C ARG A 74 -7.69 -2.79 2.70
N GLU A 75 -6.87 -3.57 3.39
CA GLU A 75 -7.29 -4.70 4.22
C GLU A 75 -6.75 -4.52 5.63
N PHE A 76 -7.61 -4.75 6.62
CA PHE A 76 -7.32 -4.47 8.03
C PHE A 76 -7.34 -5.76 8.83
N TYR A 77 -6.34 -5.89 9.70
CA TYR A 77 -6.10 -7.09 10.48
C TYR A 77 -5.85 -6.76 11.95
N PHE A 78 -6.35 -7.63 12.83
CA PHE A 78 -6.14 -7.60 14.28
C PHE A 78 -5.82 -9.02 14.76
N ASN A 79 -4.75 -9.20 15.53
CA ASN A 79 -4.27 -10.51 15.98
C ASN A 79 -4.08 -11.53 14.83
N GLY A 80 -3.68 -11.03 13.67
CA GLY A 80 -3.46 -11.84 12.46
C GLY A 80 -4.72 -12.22 11.68
N GLU A 81 -5.91 -11.92 12.19
CA GLU A 81 -7.18 -12.16 11.52
C GLU A 81 -7.65 -10.92 10.75
N GLN A 82 -8.16 -11.11 9.53
CA GLN A 82 -8.74 -10.02 8.76
C GLN A 82 -10.13 -9.69 9.30
N PHE A 83 -10.36 -8.44 9.68
CA PHE A 83 -11.68 -8.00 10.18
C PHE A 83 -12.41 -7.07 9.22
N SER A 84 -11.68 -6.29 8.40
CA SER A 84 -12.26 -5.38 7.41
C SER A 84 -11.51 -5.38 6.08
N SER A 85 -12.20 -4.96 5.03
CA SER A 85 -11.67 -4.71 3.70
C SER A 85 -12.46 -3.60 3.04
N ARG A 86 -11.75 -2.55 2.62
CA ARG A 86 -12.29 -1.59 1.65
C ARG A 86 -12.18 -2.16 0.24
N GLY A 87 -13.05 -1.71 -0.65
CA GLY A 87 -13.09 -2.14 -2.05
C GLY A 87 -11.86 -1.67 -2.83
N TRP A 88 -11.84 -1.97 -4.13
CA TRP A 88 -10.89 -1.32 -5.03
C TRP A 88 -11.37 0.10 -5.35
N GLU A 89 -10.53 1.09 -5.12
CA GLU A 89 -10.82 2.51 -5.35
C GLU A 89 -9.78 3.10 -6.33
N SER A 90 -10.24 3.89 -7.29
CA SER A 90 -9.37 4.63 -8.23
C SER A 90 -8.93 5.91 -7.54
N SER A 91 -7.68 5.98 -7.08
CA SER A 91 -7.37 6.97 -6.03
C SER A 91 -6.07 7.73 -6.18
N TRP A 92 -5.22 7.47 -7.18
CA TRP A 92 -3.86 8.02 -7.10
C TRP A 92 -3.26 8.63 -8.36
N GLY A 93 -3.66 8.21 -9.55
CA GLY A 93 -3.10 8.74 -10.79
C GLY A 93 -3.00 7.69 -11.87
N SER A 94 -2.53 8.13 -13.05
CA SER A 94 -2.41 7.24 -14.20
C SER A 94 -1.10 6.46 -14.17
N TRP A 95 -1.13 5.27 -14.76
CA TRP A 95 -0.02 4.35 -14.89
C TRP A 95 0.44 4.26 -16.34
N ASP A 96 1.72 4.47 -16.55
CA ASP A 96 2.35 4.39 -17.87
C ASP A 96 3.70 3.65 -17.76
N TRP A 97 3.76 2.41 -18.25
CA TRP A 97 5.01 1.64 -18.37
C TRP A 97 5.90 1.55 -17.12
N GLY A 98 5.32 1.46 -15.92
CA GLY A 98 6.11 1.42 -14.67
C GLY A 98 6.24 2.76 -13.95
N ILE A 99 5.71 3.82 -14.56
CA ILE A 99 5.69 5.19 -14.02
C ILE A 99 4.28 5.50 -13.53
N VAL A 100 4.20 6.03 -12.32
CA VAL A 100 2.96 6.60 -11.76
C VAL A 100 2.97 8.09 -12.04
N LYS A 101 1.90 8.61 -12.64
CA LYS A 101 1.72 10.04 -12.90
C LYS A 101 0.64 10.62 -12.00
N VAL A 102 1.05 11.50 -11.11
CA VAL A 102 0.18 12.16 -10.11
C VAL A 102 0.24 13.66 -10.34
N GLU A 103 -0.89 14.30 -10.61
CA GLU A 103 -1.01 15.76 -10.78
C GLU A 103 0.02 16.39 -11.76
N GLY A 104 0.47 15.63 -12.76
CA GLY A 104 1.47 16.07 -13.73
C GLY A 104 2.92 15.75 -13.39
N THR A 105 3.21 15.24 -12.19
CA THR A 105 4.53 14.75 -11.78
C THR A 105 4.65 13.25 -12.04
N MET A 106 5.82 12.82 -12.53
CA MET A 106 6.13 11.41 -12.77
C MET A 106 6.95 10.85 -11.60
N HIS A 107 6.50 9.72 -11.08
CA HIS A 107 7.14 8.99 -10.01
C HIS A 107 7.42 7.57 -10.46
N SER A 108 8.50 6.98 -9.96
CA SER A 108 8.57 5.53 -9.99
C SER A 108 7.62 4.96 -8.97
N LEU A 109 7.27 3.67 -9.07
CA LEU A 109 6.42 3.04 -8.05
C LEU A 109 7.01 3.20 -6.65
N LYS A 110 8.33 3.08 -6.52
CA LYS A 110 9.03 3.25 -5.24
C LYS A 110 8.87 4.68 -4.71
N SER A 111 9.24 5.69 -5.51
CA SER A 111 9.16 7.08 -5.04
C SER A 111 7.73 7.55 -4.85
N PHE A 112 6.78 6.97 -5.59
CA PHE A 112 5.35 7.15 -5.36
C PHE A 112 4.95 6.58 -4.00
N ILE A 113 5.31 5.33 -3.69
CA ILE A 113 4.99 4.69 -2.41
C ILE A 113 5.68 5.41 -1.25
N GLU A 114 6.96 5.76 -1.39
CA GLU A 114 7.70 6.52 -0.37
C GLU A 114 7.05 7.88 -0.13
N LEU A 115 6.70 8.63 -1.19
CA LEU A 115 5.98 9.89 -1.05
C LEU A 115 4.66 9.70 -0.29
N HIS A 116 3.90 8.64 -0.58
CA HIS A 116 2.62 8.40 0.08
C HIS A 116 2.77 7.93 1.52
N LEU A 117 3.83 7.17 1.83
CA LEU A 117 4.17 6.79 3.19
C LEU A 117 4.74 7.97 4.00
N GLU A 118 5.45 8.90 3.35
CA GLU A 118 5.97 10.12 3.98
C GLU A 118 4.87 11.17 4.18
N GLN A 119 3.89 11.22 3.27
CA GLN A 119 2.73 12.11 3.37
C GLN A 119 1.67 11.59 4.33
N ALA A 120 1.48 10.27 4.41
CA ALA A 120 0.66 9.66 5.44
C ALA A 120 1.44 9.68 6.75
N SER A 121 1.09 10.59 7.65
CA SER A 121 1.63 10.57 9.00
C SER A 121 1.28 9.23 9.67
N TYR A 122 2.19 8.71 10.50
CA TYR A 122 1.95 7.50 11.29
C TYR A 122 0.66 7.58 12.11
N ASP A 123 0.31 8.80 12.55
CA ASP A 123 -0.95 9.10 13.23
C ASP A 123 -2.15 8.86 12.32
N GLU A 124 -2.10 9.25 11.04
CA GLU A 124 -3.18 8.94 10.08
C GLU A 124 -3.33 7.44 9.84
N ILE A 125 -2.24 6.66 9.81
CA ILE A 125 -2.32 5.20 9.64
C ILE A 125 -2.97 4.55 10.87
N ASN A 126 -2.58 4.98 12.08
CA ASN A 126 -3.21 4.54 13.33
C ASN A 126 -4.69 4.93 13.36
N ASP A 127 -5.02 6.16 12.99
CA ASP A 127 -6.39 6.68 12.98
C ASP A 127 -7.26 5.94 11.98
N ILE A 128 -6.77 5.66 10.77
CA ILE A 128 -7.52 4.90 9.75
C ILE A 128 -7.77 3.48 10.23
N TRP A 129 -6.76 2.81 10.81
CA TRP A 129 -6.95 1.48 11.37
C TRP A 129 -7.93 1.50 12.54
N TRP A 130 -7.82 2.51 13.43
CA TRP A 130 -8.66 2.65 14.62
C TRP A 130 -10.12 2.93 14.27
N GLN A 131 -10.36 3.83 13.32
CA GLN A 131 -11.70 4.11 12.80
C GLN A 131 -12.35 2.83 12.26
N GLU A 132 -11.62 2.06 11.45
CA GLU A 132 -12.11 0.78 10.92
C GLU A 132 -12.38 -0.24 12.03
N TYR A 133 -11.52 -0.30 13.05
CA TYR A 133 -11.74 -1.21 14.18
C TYR A 133 -13.02 -0.87 14.95
N GLN A 134 -13.25 0.42 15.25
CA GLN A 134 -14.44 0.91 15.97
C GLN A 134 -15.75 0.70 15.19
N GLU A 135 -15.72 0.70 13.86
CA GLU A 135 -16.90 0.41 13.05
C GLU A 135 -17.30 -1.08 13.09
N HIS A 136 -16.34 -1.96 13.37
CA HIS A 136 -16.51 -3.41 13.31
C HIS A 136 -16.55 -4.11 14.68
N TYR A 137 -16.14 -3.44 15.77
CA TYR A 137 -16.12 -3.94 17.15
C TYR A 137 -16.67 -2.91 18.16
#